data_AF-A0A142WVD9-F1
#
_entry.id   AF-A0A142WVD9-F1
#
_cell.length_a   1.000
_cell.length_b   1.000
_cell.length_c   1.000
_cell.angle_alpha   90.00
_cell.angle_beta   90.00
_cell.angle_gamma   90.00
#
_symmetry.space_group_name_H-M   'P 1'
#
loop_
_entity.id
_entity.type
_entity.pdbx_description
1 polymer ?
#
loop_
_entity_poly.entity_id
_entity_poly.type
_entity_poly.pdbx_seq_one_letter_code
_entity_poly.pdbx_strand_id
1 'polypeptide(L)'
;MNPELTPDQQKLLSAYRATGLISIAAPLAGVPPTLHEDSLQTSETYREAFASAQRDSALSLEEQARHRALVGTETPVYHAGEVVGSRQHRSDRLLIALLQANAPGKFY
;
A
#
# COMPACT_ATOMS: atom_id res chain seq x y z
N MET A 1 28.57 -12.77 -12.30
CA MET A 1 28.02 -12.18 -11.05
C MET A 1 26.61 -11.76 -11.37
N ASN A 2 25.60 -12.27 -10.65
CA ASN A 2 24.29 -11.61 -10.68
C ASN A 2 24.49 -10.20 -10.09
N PRO A 3 24.10 -9.12 -10.77
CA PRO A 3 24.30 -7.79 -10.21
C PRO A 3 23.41 -7.64 -8.98
N GLU A 4 24.03 -7.42 -7.82
CA GLU A 4 23.34 -7.12 -6.57
C GLU A 4 22.73 -5.70 -6.63
N LEU A 5 21.68 -5.47 -5.85
CA LEU A 5 21.04 -4.15 -5.74
C LEU A 5 21.98 -3.16 -5.07
N THR A 6 22.04 -1.92 -5.58
CA THR A 6 22.81 -0.86 -4.94
C THR A 6 22.19 -0.47 -3.59
N PRO A 7 22.95 0.12 -2.65
CA PRO A 7 22.41 0.56 -1.36
C PRO A 7 21.21 1.52 -1.50
N ASP A 8 21.24 2.41 -2.49
CA ASP A 8 20.16 3.38 -2.72
C ASP A 8 18.91 2.71 -3.32
N GLN A 9 19.09 1.72 -4.21
CA GLN A 9 17.99 0.87 -4.67
C GLN A 9 17.35 0.12 -3.50
N GLN A 10 18.15 -0.43 -2.58
CA GLN A 10 17.64 -1.14 -1.40
C GLN A 10 16.84 -0.20 -0.47
N LYS A 11 17.35 1.00 -0.18
CA LYS A 11 16.64 2.02 0.62
C LYS A 11 15.30 2.38 -0.02
N LEU A 12 15.29 2.66 -1.32
CA LEU A 12 14.08 3.00 -2.07
C LEU A 12 13.05 1.88 -2.00
N LEU A 13 13.46 0.63 -2.26
CA LEU A 13 12.56 -0.53 -2.22
C LEU A 13 12.01 -0.77 -0.81
N SER A 14 12.81 -0.55 0.24
CA SER A 14 12.35 -0.62 1.63
C SER A 14 11.28 0.44 1.93
N ALA A 15 11.52 1.70 1.57
CA ALA A 15 10.56 2.78 1.74
C ALA A 15 9.28 2.55 0.90
N TYR A 16 9.41 1.98 -0.30
CA TYR A 16 8.29 1.66 -1.16
C TYR A 16 7.40 0.58 -0.55
N ARG A 17 7.95 -0.48 0.06
CA ARG A 17 7.14 -1.51 0.75
C ARG A 17 6.20 -0.91 1.80
N ALA A 18 6.67 0.09 2.55
CA ALA A 18 5.89 0.75 3.58
C ALA A 18 4.82 1.70 3.03
N THR A 19 5.04 2.30 1.86
CA THR A 19 4.24 3.43 1.36
C THR A 19 3.40 3.13 0.12
N GLY A 20 3.84 2.18 -0.71
CA GLY A 20 3.25 1.82 -1.99
C GLY A 20 3.39 2.88 -3.09
N LEU A 21 4.06 4.01 -2.81
CA LEU A 21 4.09 5.17 -3.70
C LEU A 21 5.53 5.68 -3.86
N ILE A 22 6.04 5.69 -5.09
CA ILE A 22 7.41 6.16 -5.37
C ILE A 22 7.60 7.64 -5.00
N SER A 23 6.57 8.47 -5.21
CA SER A 23 6.58 9.89 -4.85
C SER A 23 6.77 10.15 -3.35
N ILE A 24 6.42 9.17 -2.50
CA ILE A 24 6.62 9.24 -1.04
C ILE A 24 7.89 8.46 -0.66
N ALA A 25 8.12 7.29 -1.26
CA ALA A 25 9.25 6.43 -0.95
C ALA A 25 10.61 7.07 -1.26
N ALA A 26 10.74 7.74 -2.40
CA ALA A 26 11.99 8.36 -2.84
C ALA A 26 12.51 9.44 -1.85
N PRO A 27 11.71 10.43 -1.44
CA PRO A 27 12.16 11.40 -0.43
C PRO A 27 12.44 10.74 0.93
N LEU A 28 11.64 9.75 1.35
CA LEU A 28 11.91 9.01 2.60
C LEU A 28 13.22 8.22 2.58
N ALA A 29 13.58 7.66 1.43
CA ALA A 29 14.83 6.95 1.21
C ALA A 29 16.04 7.88 0.99
N GLY A 30 15.81 9.19 0.84
CA GLY A 30 16.85 10.17 0.55
C GLY A 30 17.45 10.03 -0.86
N VAL A 31 16.65 9.57 -1.83
CA VAL A 31 17.09 9.33 -3.22
C VAL A 31 16.23 10.12 -4.21
N PRO A 32 16.75 10.48 -5.39
CA PRO A 32 15.94 11.07 -6.44
C PRO A 32 14.91 10.05 -7.00
N PRO A 33 13.69 10.48 -7.36
CA PRO A 33 12.69 9.57 -7.95
C PRO A 33 13.14 8.94 -9.27
N THR A 34 13.99 9.64 -10.03
CA THR A 34 14.56 9.16 -11.30
C THR A 34 15.36 7.87 -11.14
N LEU A 35 15.93 7.62 -9.94
CA LEU A 35 16.59 6.35 -9.63
C LEU A 35 15.67 5.16 -9.91
N HIS A 36 14.37 5.29 -9.64
CA HIS A 36 13.39 4.25 -9.92
C HIS A 36 13.30 3.94 -11.42
N GLU A 37 13.07 4.98 -12.22
CA GLU A 37 12.90 4.87 -13.67
C GLU A 37 14.16 4.32 -14.34
N ASP A 38 15.33 4.87 -13.99
CA ASP A 38 16.63 4.43 -14.49
C ASP A 38 16.87 2.96 -14.14
N SER A 39 16.56 2.56 -12.90
CA SER A 39 16.76 1.18 -12.44
C SER A 39 15.81 0.20 -13.11
N LEU A 40 14.57 0.59 -13.40
CA LEU A 40 13.62 -0.24 -14.16
C LEU A 40 14.10 -0.51 -15.58
N GLN A 41 14.76 0.46 -16.23
CA GLN A 41 15.27 0.30 -17.59
C GLN A 41 16.55 -0.54 -17.63
N THR A 42 17.45 -0.33 -16.66
CA THR A 42 18.83 -0.82 -16.74
C THR A 42 19.12 -2.10 -15.96
N SER A 43 18.26 -2.49 -15.00
CA SER A 43 18.55 -3.60 -14.08
C SER A 43 17.41 -4.61 -13.98
N GLU A 44 17.64 -5.84 -14.46
CA GLU A 44 16.72 -6.97 -14.26
C GLU A 44 16.54 -7.29 -12.78
N THR A 45 17.64 -7.35 -12.01
CA THR A 45 17.58 -7.62 -10.57
C THR A 45 16.71 -6.60 -9.84
N TYR A 46 16.78 -5.31 -10.23
CA TYR A 46 15.92 -4.29 -9.65
C TYR A 46 14.45 -4.50 -10.01
N ARG A 47 14.12 -4.86 -11.27
CA ARG A 47 12.75 -5.14 -11.68
C ARG A 47 12.13 -6.26 -10.87
N GLU A 48 12.86 -7.37 -10.69
CA GLU A 48 12.41 -8.50 -9.87
C GLU A 48 12.19 -8.10 -8.41
N ALA A 49 13.15 -7.36 -7.84
CA ALA A 49 13.06 -6.90 -6.46
C ALA A 49 11.90 -5.90 -6.25
N PHE A 50 11.66 -5.03 -7.23
CA PHE A 50 10.54 -4.08 -7.22
C PHE A 50 9.19 -4.79 -7.36
N ALA A 51 9.08 -5.79 -8.23
CA ALA A 51 7.88 -6.62 -8.32
C ALA A 51 7.58 -7.33 -6.99
N SER A 52 8.61 -7.74 -6.25
CA SER A 52 8.42 -8.24 -4.88
C SER A 52 7.94 -7.15 -3.92
N ALA A 53 8.55 -5.96 -3.95
CA ALA A 53 8.15 -4.86 -3.10
C ALA A 53 6.69 -4.40 -3.37
N GLN A 54 6.23 -4.46 -4.62
CA GLN A 54 4.84 -4.22 -5.00
C GLN A 54 3.89 -5.23 -4.36
N ARG A 55 4.23 -6.52 -4.41
CA ARG A 55 3.43 -7.57 -3.76
C ARG A 55 3.33 -7.34 -2.25
N ASP A 56 4.46 -7.02 -1.61
CA ASP A 56 4.50 -6.76 -0.16
C ASP A 56 3.64 -5.55 0.23
N SER A 57 3.73 -4.45 -0.54
CA SER A 57 2.92 -3.26 -0.31
C SER A 57 1.42 -3.51 -0.56
N ALA A 58 1.08 -4.26 -1.61
CA ALA A 58 -0.31 -4.62 -1.91
C ALA A 58 -0.93 -5.48 -0.79
N LEU A 59 -0.18 -6.43 -0.22
CA LEU A 59 -0.62 -7.23 0.92
C LEU A 59 -0.92 -6.36 2.15
N SER A 60 -0.04 -5.41 2.46
CA SER A 60 -0.26 -4.45 3.55
C SER A 60 -1.51 -3.59 3.32
N LEU A 61 -1.71 -3.10 2.09
CA LEU A 61 -2.92 -2.35 1.73
C LEU A 61 -4.19 -3.20 1.87
N GLU A 62 -4.13 -4.47 1.47
CA GLU A 62 -5.25 -5.41 1.65
C GLU A 62 -5.57 -5.64 3.13
N GLU A 63 -4.57 -5.80 3.99
CA GLU A 63 -4.77 -5.92 5.44
C GLU A 63 -5.50 -4.69 6.02
N GLN A 64 -5.09 -3.49 5.62
CA GLN A 64 -5.77 -2.25 6.00
C GLN A 64 -7.22 -2.20 5.48
N ALA A 65 -7.45 -2.68 4.26
CA ALA A 65 -8.80 -2.78 3.70
C ALA A 65 -9.67 -3.77 4.49
N ARG A 66 -9.12 -4.94 4.86
CA ARG A 66 -9.82 -5.94 5.70
C ARG A 66 -10.16 -5.37 7.07
N HIS A 67 -9.22 -4.66 7.70
CA HIS A 67 -9.47 -4.01 8.98
C HIS A 67 -10.62 -2.99 8.87
N ARG A 68 -10.60 -2.11 7.87
CA ARG A 68 -11.66 -1.12 7.64
C ARG A 68 -13.01 -1.74 7.26
N ALA A 69 -13.01 -2.88 6.59
CA ALA A 69 -14.24 -3.59 6.23
C ALA A 69 -14.87 -4.31 7.43
N LEU A 70 -14.05 -5.05 8.21
CA LEU A 70 -14.54 -5.95 9.26
C LEU A 70 -14.64 -5.27 10.63
N VAL A 71 -13.61 -4.53 11.01
CA VAL A 71 -13.56 -3.81 12.29
C VAL A 71 -14.22 -2.44 12.13
N GLY A 72 -13.94 -1.75 11.03
CA GLY A 72 -14.41 -0.38 10.78
C GLY A 72 -13.52 0.69 11.39
N THR A 73 -13.93 1.95 11.24
CA THR A 73 -13.28 3.12 11.82
C THR A 73 -14.24 3.84 12.75
N GLU A 74 -13.76 4.31 13.89
CA GLU A 74 -14.57 5.11 14.79
C GLU A 74 -14.80 6.51 14.19
N THR A 75 -16.06 6.94 14.16
CA THR A 75 -16.45 8.28 13.69
C THR A 75 -17.20 9.00 14.81
N PRO A 76 -16.82 10.24 15.16
CA PRO A 76 -17.56 11.02 16.15
C PRO A 76 -18.99 11.32 15.67
N VAL A 77 -19.94 11.28 16.59
CA VAL A 77 -21.34 11.67 16.38
C VAL A 77 -21.53 13.05 16.99
N TYR A 78 -21.98 14.01 16.18
CA TYR A 78 -22.23 15.38 16.61
C TYR A 78 -23.72 15.67 16.76
N HIS A 79 -24.09 16.41 17.80
CA HIS A 79 -25.41 16.98 17.96
C HIS A 79 -25.27 18.39 18.54
N ALA A 80 -25.89 19.38 17.87
CA ALA A 80 -25.78 20.80 18.23
C ALA A 80 -24.33 21.33 18.34
N GLY A 81 -23.42 20.81 17.51
CA GLY A 81 -22.00 21.21 17.48
C GLY A 81 -21.10 20.46 18.47
N GLU A 82 -21.68 19.71 19.40
CA GLU A 82 -20.95 18.95 20.42
C GLU A 82 -20.82 17.47 20.04
N VAL A 83 -19.70 16.85 20.40
CA VAL A 83 -19.52 15.39 20.26
C VAL A 83 -20.35 14.71 21.35
N VAL A 84 -21.37 13.96 20.94
CA VAL A 84 -22.28 13.25 21.85
C VAL A 84 -22.03 11.74 21.92
N GLY A 85 -21.06 11.24 21.14
CA GLY A 85 -20.65 9.85 21.16
C GLY A 85 -19.79 9.49 19.95
N SER A 86 -19.61 8.20 19.74
CA SER A 86 -18.93 7.65 18.57
C SER A 86 -19.75 6.52 17.96
N ARG A 87 -19.53 6.27 16.66
CA ARG A 87 -20.09 5.12 15.95
C ARG A 87 -18.99 4.40 15.20
N GLN A 88 -19.06 3.08 15.19
CA GLN A 88 -18.19 2.25 14.36
C GLN A 88 -18.71 2.26 12.92
N HIS A 89 -17.94 2.80 11.98
CA HIS A 89 -18.26 2.79 10.55
C HIS A 89 -17.46 1.69 9.84
N ARG A 90 -18.14 0.61 9.46
CA ARG A 90 -17.59 -0.44 8.59
C ARG A 90 -17.79 -0.09 7.13
N SER A 91 -16.83 -0.46 6.28
CA SER A 91 -16.91 -0.20 4.85
C SER A 91 -17.41 -1.41 4.06
N ASP A 92 -18.71 -1.43 3.76
CA ASP A 92 -19.32 -2.46 2.92
C ASP A 92 -18.74 -2.47 1.50
N ARG A 93 -18.33 -1.30 0.99
CA ARG A 93 -17.67 -1.20 -0.32
C ARG A 93 -16.34 -1.94 -0.34
N LEU A 94 -15.53 -1.82 0.72
CA LEU A 94 -14.29 -2.60 0.85
C LEU A 94 -14.59 -4.08 1.07
N LEU A 95 -15.63 -4.42 1.84
CA LEU A 95 -16.07 -5.80 2.02
C LEU A 95 -16.42 -6.47 0.68
N ILE A 96 -17.25 -5.82 -0.14
CA ILE A 96 -17.63 -6.32 -1.47
C ILE A 96 -16.39 -6.45 -2.38
N ALA A 97 -15.51 -5.45 -2.40
CA ALA A 97 -14.29 -5.51 -3.20
C ALA A 97 -13.39 -6.69 -2.79
N LEU A 98 -13.22 -6.94 -1.48
CA LEU A 98 -12.47 -8.07 -0.97
C LEU A 98 -13.11 -9.41 -1.34
N LEU A 99 -14.45 -9.52 -1.25
CA LEU A 99 -15.19 -10.71 -1.66
C LEU A 99 -15.04 -11.00 -3.16
N GLN A 100 -15.14 -9.97 -4.00
CA GLN A 100 -14.95 -10.08 -5.45
C GLN A 100 -13.52 -10.48 -5.81
N ALA A 101 -12.51 -9.91 -5.15
CA ALA A 101 -11.11 -10.27 -5.36
C ALA A 101 -10.82 -11.73 -4.98
N ASN A 102 -11.41 -12.22 -3.88
CA ASN A 102 -11.18 -13.58 -3.38
C ASN A 102 -12.04 -14.65 -4.07
N ALA A 103 -13.20 -14.29 -4.64
CA ALA A 103 -14.06 -15.19 -5.41
C ALA A 103 -14.65 -14.48 -6.64
N PRO A 104 -13.85 -14.25 -7.70
CA PRO A 104 -14.30 -13.56 -8.90
C PRO A 104 -15.53 -14.23 -9.52
N GLY A 105 -16.53 -13.44 -9.91
CA GLY A 105 -17.77 -13.92 -10.54
C GLY A 105 -18.83 -14.47 -9.58
N LYS A 106 -18.53 -14.62 -8.29
CA LYS A 106 -19.52 -15.06 -7.28
C LYS A 106 -20.39 -13.93 -6.74
N PHE A 107 -19.84 -12.71 -6.70
CA PHE A 107 -20.50 -11.52 -6.14
C PHE A 107 -20.54 -10.42 -7.20
N TYR A 108 -21.73 -9.92 -7.53
CA TYR A 108 -21.96 -8.88 -8.54
C TYR A 108 -22.36 -7.54 -7.92
#